data_AF-A0A2G2K3V7-F1
#
_entry.id   AF-A0A2G2K3V7-F1
#
_cell.length_a   1.000
_cell.length_b   1.000
_cell.length_c   1.000
_cell.angle_alpha   90.00
_cell.angle_beta   90.00
_cell.angle_gamma   90.00
#
_symmetry.space_group_name_H-M   'P 1'
#
loop_
_entity.id
_entity.type
_entity.pdbx_description
1 polymer ?
#
loop_
_entity_poly.entity_id
_entity_poly.type
_entity_poly.pdbx_seq_one_letter_code
_entity_poly.pdbx_strand_id
1 'polypeptide(L)'
;MKQIIYIVGILLSIQIAFAQDNSLGRIYGSFKPEKGEKYIVSAWVKEIHAIQQRSYVNSSVSVHFDTAQAPNIFLPSGVIIDGWQRIVGMITIPTDSPNIDIRLNNNSPGSQTVYFDDVRFFPYNGNLKSFVYDENTQRLMSELDENNYATFYKYDAEGGLILVQKETERGIYTIQETRSYNKKIENINN
;
A
#
# COMPACT_ATOMS: atom_id res chain seq x y z
N MET A 1 11.29 33.00 -54.63
CA MET A 1 10.44 33.20 -53.43
C MET A 1 10.38 31.88 -52.68
N LYS A 2 10.94 31.80 -51.45
CA LYS A 2 10.95 30.58 -50.64
C LYS A 2 9.60 30.44 -49.92
N GLN A 3 8.89 29.33 -50.11
CA GLN A 3 7.70 28.99 -49.34
C GLN A 3 8.11 28.39 -47.99
N ILE A 4 7.57 28.94 -46.91
CA ILE A 4 7.76 28.46 -45.54
C ILE A 4 6.58 27.54 -45.21
N ILE A 5 6.86 26.27 -44.89
CA ILE A 5 5.86 25.31 -44.43
C ILE A 5 5.90 25.31 -42.90
N TYR A 6 4.77 25.63 -42.27
CA TYR A 6 4.60 25.48 -40.82
C TYR A 6 4.07 24.07 -40.52
N ILE A 7 4.84 23.30 -39.75
CA ILE A 7 4.38 22.02 -39.19
C ILE A 7 3.93 22.30 -37.76
N VAL A 8 2.62 22.20 -37.52
CA VAL A 8 2.04 22.26 -36.17
C VAL A 8 2.04 20.84 -35.61
N GLY A 9 2.94 20.57 -34.67
CA GLY A 9 2.96 19.32 -33.91
C GLY A 9 1.95 19.39 -32.77
N ILE A 10 0.87 18.61 -32.86
CA ILE A 10 -0.06 18.41 -31.75
C ILE A 10 0.53 17.31 -30.84
N LEU A 11 0.91 17.68 -29.61
CA LEU A 11 1.24 16.73 -28.57
C LEU A 11 -0.07 16.19 -27.98
N LEU A 12 -0.39 14.93 -28.23
CA LEU A 12 -1.51 14.24 -27.59
C LEU A 12 -0.98 13.54 -26.33
N SER A 13 -1.18 14.13 -25.16
CA SER A 13 -0.96 13.42 -23.89
C SER A 13 -2.21 12.62 -23.54
N ILE A 14 -2.15 11.30 -23.68
CA ILE A 14 -3.19 10.40 -23.17
C ILE A 14 -3.05 10.34 -21.65
N GLN A 15 -4.02 10.89 -20.93
CA GLN A 15 -4.23 10.62 -19.51
C GLN A 15 -5.09 9.35 -19.42
N ILE A 16 -4.51 8.19 -19.12
CA ILE A 16 -5.31 7.00 -18.77
C ILE A 16 -5.75 7.18 -17.32
N ALA A 17 -6.95 7.72 -17.13
CA ALA A 17 -7.62 7.66 -15.85
C ALA A 17 -8.25 6.28 -15.71
N PHE A 18 -7.84 5.51 -14.69
CA PHE A 18 -8.58 4.33 -14.26
C PHE A 18 -9.87 4.80 -13.57
N ALA A 19 -10.94 5.00 -14.32
CA ALA A 19 -12.28 5.18 -13.77
C ALA A 19 -13.07 3.87 -13.95
N GLN A 20 -13.83 3.48 -12.92
CA GLN A 20 -14.71 2.31 -12.98
C GLN A 20 -15.72 2.44 -14.13
N ASP A 21 -15.95 1.35 -14.85
CA ASP A 21 -16.89 1.27 -15.98
C ASP A 21 -18.32 1.64 -15.54
N ASN A 22 -18.90 2.64 -16.21
CA ASN A 22 -20.24 3.16 -15.97
C ASN A 22 -21.32 2.50 -16.86
N SER A 23 -21.02 1.39 -17.53
CA SER A 23 -21.84 0.82 -18.61
C SER A 23 -23.27 0.36 -18.27
N LEU A 24 -23.73 0.41 -17.01
CA LEU A 24 -25.08 -0.05 -16.64
C LEU A 24 -25.89 0.87 -15.71
N GLY A 25 -25.53 2.15 -15.57
CA GLY A 25 -26.33 3.11 -14.79
C GLY A 25 -26.49 2.78 -13.30
N ARG A 26 -25.77 1.76 -12.82
CA ARG A 26 -25.70 1.36 -11.42
C ARG A 26 -24.49 2.05 -10.81
N ILE A 27 -24.72 3.22 -10.22
CA ILE A 27 -23.71 3.94 -9.44
C ILE A 27 -23.43 3.10 -8.20
N TYR A 28 -22.43 2.22 -8.27
CA TYR A 28 -21.75 1.80 -7.05
C TYR A 28 -21.18 3.09 -6.45
N GLY A 29 -21.63 3.45 -5.25
CA GLY A 29 -21.25 4.73 -4.63
C GLY A 29 -19.74 4.87 -4.67
N SER A 30 -19.25 5.90 -5.37
CA SER A 30 -17.83 6.27 -5.28
C SER A 30 -17.48 6.46 -3.81
N PHE A 31 -16.24 6.10 -3.44
CA PHE A 31 -15.75 6.38 -2.10
C PHE A 31 -15.94 7.88 -1.78
N LYS A 32 -16.70 8.19 -0.71
CA LYS A 32 -17.08 9.56 -0.31
C LYS A 32 -16.78 9.75 1.17
N PRO A 33 -15.63 10.33 1.52
CA PRO A 33 -15.30 10.60 2.92
C PRO A 33 -16.18 11.71 3.51
N GLU A 34 -16.35 11.70 4.83
CA GLU A 34 -17.20 12.65 5.54
C GLU A 34 -16.56 14.04 5.57
N LYS A 35 -17.34 15.05 5.20
CA LYS A 35 -16.90 16.45 5.11
C LYS A 35 -16.60 17.01 6.49
N GLY A 36 -15.48 17.72 6.64
CA GLY A 36 -15.02 18.29 7.91
C GLY A 36 -14.31 17.28 8.83
N GLU A 37 -14.37 15.99 8.51
CA GLU A 37 -13.76 14.94 9.32
C GLU A 37 -12.29 14.71 8.96
N LYS A 38 -11.56 14.14 9.92
CA LYS A 38 -10.14 13.81 9.77
C LYS A 38 -9.96 12.38 9.31
N TYR A 39 -9.01 12.17 8.41
CA TYR A 39 -8.62 10.89 7.87
C TYR A 39 -7.11 10.71 7.96
N ILE A 40 -6.69 9.45 8.06
CA ILE A 40 -5.29 9.03 7.97
C ILE A 40 -5.07 8.45 6.57
N VAL A 41 -3.97 8.85 5.96
CA VAL A 41 -3.45 8.29 4.71
C VAL A 41 -2.14 7.60 5.04
N SER A 42 -1.98 6.34 4.62
CA SER A 42 -0.70 5.66 4.75
C SER A 42 -0.40 4.75 3.58
N ALA A 43 0.88 4.51 3.33
CA ALA A 43 1.36 3.53 2.36
C ALA A 43 2.78 3.10 2.72
N TRP A 44 3.20 1.91 2.27
CA TRP A 44 4.61 1.58 2.16
C TRP A 44 5.13 1.95 0.78
N VAL A 45 6.37 2.43 0.72
CA VAL A 45 7.03 2.77 -0.54
C VAL A 45 8.45 2.22 -0.60
N LYS A 46 8.85 1.79 -1.80
CA LYS A 46 10.19 1.29 -2.10
C LYS A 46 10.70 1.93 -3.37
N GLU A 47 11.74 2.75 -3.23
CA GLU A 47 12.44 3.37 -4.36
C GLU A 47 13.69 2.56 -4.72
N ILE A 48 13.79 2.13 -5.98
CA ILE A 48 14.95 1.38 -6.46
C ILE A 48 16.12 2.32 -6.74
N HIS A 49 17.18 2.17 -5.93
CA HIS A 49 18.41 2.93 -6.06
C HIS A 49 19.63 2.02 -6.21
N ALA A 50 20.64 2.48 -6.94
CA ALA A 50 21.93 1.80 -7.04
C ALA A 50 22.74 1.86 -5.72
N ILE A 51 22.44 2.84 -4.86
CA ILE A 51 23.12 3.07 -3.59
C ILE A 51 22.07 3.05 -2.49
N GLN A 52 22.43 2.47 -1.34
CA GLN A 52 21.56 2.43 -0.16
C GLN A 52 21.20 3.85 0.30
N GLN A 53 19.91 4.12 0.40
CA GLN A 53 19.38 5.39 0.91
C GLN A 53 19.12 5.29 2.41
N ARG A 54 19.22 6.42 3.12
CA ARG A 54 18.78 6.54 4.52
C ARG A 54 17.32 6.95 4.63
N SER A 55 16.80 7.62 3.60
CA SER A 55 15.41 7.98 3.43
C SER A 55 15.13 8.16 1.95
N TYR A 56 13.91 7.88 1.53
CA TYR A 56 13.38 8.11 0.21
C TYR A 56 12.84 9.54 0.09
N VAL A 57 12.99 10.14 -1.09
CA VAL A 57 12.66 11.55 -1.36
C VAL A 57 11.97 11.77 -2.70
N ASN A 58 11.96 10.76 -3.58
CA ASN A 58 11.42 10.90 -4.92
C ASN A 58 9.95 10.49 -5.00
N SER A 59 9.44 9.80 -4.00
CA SER A 59 8.08 9.29 -3.94
C SER A 59 7.22 10.11 -2.99
N SER A 60 5.93 10.21 -3.28
CA SER A 60 4.97 10.83 -2.37
C SER A 60 3.56 10.29 -2.59
N VAL A 61 2.73 10.38 -1.56
CA VAL A 61 1.28 10.24 -1.70
C VAL A 61 0.68 11.64 -1.65
N SER A 62 -0.08 12.04 -2.67
CA SER A 62 -0.81 13.30 -2.66
C SER A 62 -2.31 13.08 -2.64
N VAL A 63 -3.00 13.94 -1.89
CA VAL A 63 -4.46 13.98 -1.84
C VAL A 63 -4.93 15.30 -2.41
N HIS A 64 -5.74 15.21 -3.46
CA HIS A 64 -6.36 16.33 -4.14
C HIS A 64 -7.84 16.36 -3.81
N PHE A 65 -8.35 17.57 -3.63
CA PHE A 65 -9.76 17.87 -3.55
C PHE A 65 -10.16 18.66 -4.78
N ASP A 66 -11.44 18.61 -5.15
CA ASP A 66 -11.98 19.39 -6.26
C ASP A 66 -12.21 20.85 -5.82
N THR A 67 -11.15 21.48 -5.36
CA THR A 67 -11.10 22.86 -4.87
C THR A 67 -9.88 23.57 -5.46
N ALA A 68 -9.85 24.89 -5.40
CA ALA A 68 -8.70 25.69 -5.86
C ALA A 68 -7.45 25.57 -4.95
N GLN A 69 -7.49 24.74 -3.91
CA GLN A 69 -6.39 24.59 -2.95
C GLN A 69 -5.29 23.68 -3.50
N ALA A 70 -4.05 23.93 -3.05
CA ALA A 70 -2.93 23.05 -3.33
C ALA A 70 -3.18 21.65 -2.73
N PRO A 71 -2.65 20.58 -3.36
CA PRO A 71 -2.78 19.23 -2.82
C PRO A 71 -2.01 19.08 -1.51
N ASN A 72 -2.50 18.16 -0.68
CA ASN A 72 -1.77 17.72 0.51
C ASN A 72 -0.77 16.64 0.08
N ILE A 73 0.51 16.85 0.35
CA ILE A 73 1.59 15.94 -0.09
C ILE A 73 2.25 15.31 1.14
N PHE A 74 2.34 13.99 1.14
CA PHE A 74 2.96 13.20 2.20
C PHE A 74 4.20 12.50 1.66
N LEU A 75 5.32 12.69 2.35
CA LEU A 75 6.62 12.13 2.00
C LEU A 75 6.98 10.92 2.88
N PRO A 76 7.88 10.05 2.40
CA PRO A 76 8.40 8.94 3.19
C PRO A 76 9.11 9.45 4.44
N SER A 77 8.91 8.77 5.56
CA SER A 77 9.54 9.11 6.83
C SER A 77 9.77 7.87 7.70
N GLY A 78 10.61 8.02 8.73
CA GLY A 78 11.01 6.90 9.58
C GLY A 78 12.13 6.07 8.96
N VAL A 79 12.36 4.88 9.52
CA VAL A 79 13.43 3.98 9.08
C VAL A 79 13.01 3.19 7.84
N ILE A 80 13.99 2.83 7.00
CA ILE A 80 13.79 1.89 5.90
C ILE A 80 13.97 0.47 6.46
N ILE A 81 12.94 -0.37 6.31
CA ILE A 81 12.90 -1.76 6.77
C ILE A 81 12.73 -2.64 5.53
N ASP A 82 13.69 -3.51 5.27
CA ASP A 82 13.70 -4.39 4.08
C ASP A 82 13.49 -3.65 2.72
N GLY A 83 14.01 -2.43 2.65
CA GLY A 83 13.86 -1.56 1.48
C GLY A 83 12.50 -0.87 1.36
N TRP A 84 11.62 -0.99 2.34
CA TRP A 84 10.35 -0.28 2.42
C TRP A 84 10.42 0.84 3.45
N GLN A 85 9.82 1.99 3.14
CA GLN A 85 9.67 3.12 4.05
C GLN A 85 8.21 3.54 4.11
N ARG A 86 7.77 3.99 5.28
CA ARG A 86 6.38 4.35 5.49
C ARG A 86 6.11 5.80 5.08
N ILE A 87 5.01 6.02 4.38
CA ILE A 87 4.37 7.32 4.21
C ILE A 87 3.15 7.32 5.13
N VAL A 88 3.01 8.33 5.99
CA VAL A 88 1.84 8.51 6.83
C VAL A 88 1.50 10.00 6.96
N GLY A 89 0.21 10.30 6.89
CA GLY A 89 -0.30 11.66 6.90
C GLY A 89 -1.68 11.73 7.50
N MET A 90 -2.03 12.90 8.03
CA MET A 90 -3.39 13.24 8.44
C MET A 90 -3.91 14.35 7.53
N ILE A 91 -5.18 14.25 7.17
CA ILE A 91 -5.86 15.22 6.34
C ILE A 91 -7.27 15.47 6.85
N THR A 92 -7.73 16.70 6.75
CA THR A 92 -9.13 17.06 7.01
C THR A 92 -9.84 17.23 5.68
N ILE A 93 -11.00 16.59 5.51
CA ILE A 93 -11.80 16.72 4.29
C ILE A 93 -12.44 18.11 4.27
N PRO A 94 -12.24 18.92 3.21
CA PRO A 94 -12.92 20.21 3.08
C PRO A 94 -14.44 20.08 3.07
N THR A 95 -15.14 21.07 3.61
CA THR A 95 -16.62 21.06 3.67
C THR A 95 -17.28 21.26 2.31
N ASP A 96 -16.55 21.83 1.36
CA ASP A 96 -17.00 22.18 0.01
C ASP A 96 -16.65 21.13 -1.06
N SER A 97 -15.74 20.19 -0.80
CA SER A 97 -15.35 19.17 -1.79
C SER A 97 -16.21 17.90 -1.73
N PRO A 98 -16.85 17.47 -2.83
CA PRO A 98 -17.54 16.18 -2.90
C PRO A 98 -16.63 15.02 -3.35
N ASN A 99 -15.46 15.31 -3.94
CA ASN A 99 -14.59 14.33 -4.60
C ASN A 99 -13.16 14.38 -4.02
N ILE A 100 -12.50 13.24 -4.06
CA ILE A 100 -11.11 13.05 -3.59
C ILE A 100 -10.34 12.24 -4.63
N ASP A 101 -9.15 12.72 -5.00
CA ASP A 101 -8.18 11.93 -5.76
C ASP A 101 -6.96 11.65 -4.87
N ILE A 102 -6.63 10.37 -4.71
CA ILE A 102 -5.39 9.94 -4.07
C ILE A 102 -4.41 9.53 -5.17
N ARG A 103 -3.23 10.14 -5.21
CA ARG A 103 -2.21 9.88 -6.23
C ARG A 103 -0.93 9.37 -5.58
N LEU A 104 -0.37 8.34 -6.20
CA LEU A 104 0.93 7.78 -5.86
C LEU A 104 1.94 8.35 -6.85
N ASN A 105 2.81 9.24 -6.39
CA ASN A 105 3.68 10.02 -7.26
C ASN A 105 5.09 9.45 -7.26
N ASN A 106 5.65 9.31 -8.45
CA ASN A 106 7.07 9.08 -8.67
C ASN A 106 7.65 10.35 -9.30
N ASN A 107 8.33 11.16 -8.49
CA ASN A 107 8.99 12.40 -8.86
C ASN A 107 10.49 12.22 -9.10
N SER A 108 10.96 10.98 -9.32
CA SER A 108 12.38 10.75 -9.56
C SER A 108 12.82 11.46 -10.86
N PRO A 109 14.00 12.08 -10.89
CA PRO A 109 14.48 12.84 -12.05
C PRO A 109 14.90 11.95 -13.24
N GLY A 110 14.53 10.67 -13.24
CA GLY A 110 14.90 9.68 -14.26
C GLY A 110 13.94 8.49 -14.27
N SER A 111 14.36 7.37 -14.86
CA SER A 111 13.56 6.15 -14.97
C SER A 111 13.64 5.24 -13.75
N GLN A 112 13.68 5.80 -12.53
CA GLN A 112 13.77 4.98 -11.32
C GLN A 112 12.41 4.39 -10.98
N THR A 113 12.37 3.10 -10.70
CA THR A 113 11.14 2.40 -10.34
C THR A 113 10.80 2.66 -8.88
N VAL A 114 9.54 3.00 -8.63
CA VAL A 114 8.97 3.15 -7.29
C VAL A 114 7.82 2.18 -7.16
N TYR A 115 7.83 1.38 -6.09
CA TYR A 115 6.75 0.48 -5.73
C TYR A 115 6.00 1.05 -4.53
N PHE A 116 4.69 0.90 -4.54
CA PHE A 116 3.83 1.22 -3.41
C PHE A 116 3.06 -0.02 -3.02
N ASP A 117 2.91 -0.22 -1.72
CA ASP A 117 2.11 -1.31 -1.18
C ASP A 117 1.29 -0.84 0.03
N ASP A 118 0.29 -1.62 0.41
CA ASP A 118 -0.59 -1.39 1.57
C ASP A 118 -1.11 0.06 1.69
N VAL A 119 -1.62 0.59 0.58
CA VAL A 119 -2.22 1.93 0.55
C VAL A 119 -3.53 1.92 1.34
N ARG A 120 -3.59 2.76 2.37
CA ARG A 120 -4.72 2.88 3.29
C ARG A 120 -5.22 4.31 3.36
N PHE A 121 -6.54 4.44 3.45
CA PHE A 121 -7.24 5.70 3.70
C PHE A 121 -8.43 5.41 4.62
N PHE A 122 -8.40 5.89 5.86
CA PHE A 122 -9.41 5.55 6.87
C PHE A 122 -9.66 6.71 7.85
N PRO A 123 -10.84 6.78 8.50
CA PRO A 123 -11.15 7.82 9.46
C PRO A 123 -10.14 7.86 10.61
N TYR A 124 -9.79 9.05 11.09
CA TYR A 124 -8.83 9.22 12.18
C TYR A 124 -9.27 8.52 13.48
N ASN A 125 -10.57 8.52 13.78
CA ASN A 125 -11.14 7.82 14.93
C ASN A 125 -11.50 6.34 14.61
N GLY A 126 -11.12 5.85 13.43
CA GLY A 126 -11.34 4.48 12.99
C GLY A 126 -10.12 3.58 13.24
N ASN A 127 -10.37 2.28 13.31
CA ASN A 127 -9.33 1.25 13.34
C ASN A 127 -9.40 0.47 12.04
N LEU A 128 -8.26 0.24 11.39
CA LEU A 128 -8.16 -0.57 10.18
C LEU A 128 -7.22 -1.74 10.43
N LYS A 129 -7.75 -2.94 10.19
CA LYS A 129 -7.03 -4.20 10.23
C LYS A 129 -7.28 -4.96 8.94
N SER A 130 -6.24 -5.53 8.37
CA SER A 130 -6.32 -6.28 7.11
C SER A 130 -5.91 -7.73 7.34
N PHE A 131 -6.60 -8.65 6.66
CA PHE A 131 -6.35 -10.08 6.73
C PHE A 131 -6.04 -10.60 5.33
N VAL A 132 -4.90 -11.27 5.20
CA VAL A 132 -4.44 -11.86 3.95
C VAL A 132 -4.65 -13.37 4.04
N TYR A 133 -5.38 -13.93 3.08
CA TYR A 133 -5.69 -15.35 3.02
C TYR A 133 -5.00 -16.01 1.83
N ASP A 134 -4.61 -17.27 1.99
CA ASP A 134 -4.17 -18.12 0.89
C ASP A 134 -5.35 -18.42 -0.04
N GLU A 135 -5.17 -18.25 -1.34
CA GLU A 135 -6.26 -18.39 -2.33
C GLU A 135 -6.83 -19.82 -2.39
N ASN A 136 -5.98 -20.83 -2.18
CA ASN A 136 -6.34 -22.23 -2.38
C ASN A 136 -6.95 -22.85 -1.11
N THR A 137 -6.31 -22.60 0.03
CA THR A 137 -6.69 -23.18 1.33
C THR A 137 -7.56 -22.27 2.18
N GLN A 138 -7.69 -20.99 1.81
CA GLN A 138 -8.40 -19.95 2.55
C GLN A 138 -7.89 -19.79 4.00
N ARG A 139 -6.65 -20.19 4.26
CA ARG A 139 -6.00 -20.04 5.58
C ARG A 139 -5.46 -18.63 5.73
N LEU A 140 -5.54 -18.09 6.95
CA LEU A 140 -5.02 -16.78 7.28
C LEU A 140 -3.49 -16.79 7.20
N MET A 141 -2.90 -16.15 6.19
CA MET A 141 -1.44 -16.07 6.04
C MET A 141 -0.85 -14.89 6.80
N SER A 142 -1.55 -13.76 6.83
CA SER A 142 -1.06 -12.57 7.51
C SER A 142 -2.19 -11.68 8.04
N GLU A 143 -1.92 -11.05 9.17
CA GLU A 143 -2.72 -9.96 9.72
C GLU A 143 -1.86 -8.68 9.73
N LEU A 144 -2.35 -7.62 9.11
CA LEU A 144 -1.72 -6.30 9.14
C LEU A 144 -2.43 -5.44 10.19
N ASP A 145 -1.68 -5.00 11.21
CA ASP A 145 -2.21 -4.22 12.33
C ASP A 145 -2.47 -2.73 11.97
N GLU A 146 -2.86 -1.92 12.95
CA GLU A 146 -3.20 -0.50 12.77
C GLU A 146 -2.05 0.32 12.19
N ASN A 147 -0.81 -0.06 12.50
CA ASN A 147 0.40 0.59 12.04
C ASN A 147 0.95 -0.02 10.75
N ASN A 148 0.23 -1.00 10.21
CA ASN A 148 0.57 -1.79 9.04
C ASN A 148 1.83 -2.65 9.24
N TYR A 149 2.04 -3.16 10.45
CA TYR A 149 3.00 -4.23 10.70
C TYR A 149 2.32 -5.59 10.52
N ALA A 150 3.02 -6.50 9.83
CA ALA A 150 2.51 -7.82 9.52
C ALA A 150 2.76 -8.82 10.67
N THR A 151 1.73 -9.59 11.02
CA THR A 151 1.87 -10.87 11.72
C THR A 151 1.68 -11.98 10.69
N PHE A 152 2.60 -12.91 10.60
CA PHE A 152 2.61 -14.02 9.65
C PHE A 152 2.28 -15.32 10.36
N TYR A 153 1.43 -16.13 9.73
CA TYR A 153 1.03 -17.45 10.21
C TYR A 153 1.46 -18.49 9.17
N LYS A 154 2.21 -19.52 9.61
CA LYS A 154 2.57 -20.65 8.76
C LYS A 154 1.93 -21.92 9.28
N TYR A 155 1.50 -22.75 8.33
CA TYR A 155 0.82 -24.01 8.60
C TYR A 155 1.61 -25.19 8.04
N ASP A 156 1.41 -26.37 8.62
CA ASP A 156 1.81 -27.64 8.03
C ASP A 156 0.84 -28.09 6.91
N ALA A 157 1.14 -29.26 6.31
CA ALA A 157 0.33 -29.82 5.24
C ALA A 157 -1.09 -30.19 5.73
N GLU A 158 -1.20 -30.62 6.97
CA GLU A 158 -2.44 -31.01 7.64
C GLU A 158 -3.27 -29.79 8.09
N GLY A 159 -2.69 -28.58 8.10
CA GLY A 159 -3.33 -27.34 8.51
C GLY A 159 -3.15 -26.93 9.97
N GLY A 160 -2.27 -27.59 10.70
CA GLY A 160 -1.81 -27.15 12.02
C GLY A 160 -0.93 -25.91 11.93
N LEU A 161 -1.11 -24.97 12.85
CA LEU A 161 -0.26 -23.77 12.96
C LEU A 161 1.11 -24.14 13.53
N ILE A 162 2.17 -23.91 12.75
CA ILE A 162 3.55 -24.27 13.11
C ILE A 162 4.41 -23.08 13.51
N LEU A 163 4.13 -21.89 12.98
CA LEU A 163 4.96 -20.71 13.20
C LEU A 163 4.12 -19.44 13.16
N VAL A 164 4.34 -18.57 14.14
CA VAL A 164 3.84 -17.20 14.16
C VAL A 164 5.02 -16.26 14.22
N GLN A 165 5.12 -15.35 13.27
CA GLN A 165 6.15 -14.32 13.23
C GLN A 165 5.51 -12.93 13.19
N LYS A 166 6.14 -11.93 13.78
CA LYS A 166 5.68 -10.54 13.71
C LYS A 166 6.79 -9.64 13.22
N GLU A 167 6.44 -8.82 12.25
CA GLU A 167 7.26 -7.73 11.77
C GLU A 167 7.30 -6.59 12.81
N THR A 168 8.49 -6.02 12.95
CA THR A 168 8.75 -4.86 13.78
C THR A 168 9.76 -3.96 13.07
N GLU A 169 10.02 -2.77 13.62
CA GLU A 169 11.05 -1.85 13.14
C GLU A 169 12.46 -2.46 13.04
N ARG A 170 12.73 -3.53 13.82
CA ARG A 170 14.02 -4.23 13.85
C ARG A 170 14.04 -5.51 13.02
N GLY A 171 12.97 -5.78 12.27
CA GLY A 171 12.80 -6.99 11.47
C GLY A 171 11.76 -7.94 12.04
N ILE A 172 11.76 -9.17 11.52
CA ILE A 172 10.75 -10.19 11.82
C ILE A 172 11.19 -11.02 13.02
N TYR A 173 10.34 -11.06 14.05
CA TYR A 173 10.54 -11.85 15.27
C TYR A 173 9.58 -13.03 15.31
N THR A 174 10.09 -14.21 15.65
CA THR A 174 9.23 -15.37 15.91
C THR A 174 8.57 -15.21 17.28
N ILE A 175 7.24 -15.23 17.31
CA ILE A 175 6.43 -15.21 18.54
C ILE A 175 6.26 -16.63 19.07
N GLN A 176 5.93 -17.55 18.17
CA GLN A 176 5.62 -18.93 18.53
C GLN A 176 6.13 -19.88 17.44
N GLU A 177 6.74 -20.98 17.87
CA GLU A 177 7.13 -22.10 17.01
C GLU A 177 6.67 -23.40 17.66
N THR A 178 5.94 -24.23 16.92
CA THR A 178 5.50 -25.56 17.35
C THR A 178 6.30 -26.60 16.58
N ARG A 179 6.95 -27.52 17.30
CA ARG A 179 7.66 -28.66 16.70
C ARG A 179 7.04 -29.97 17.17
N SER A 180 6.49 -30.74 16.24
CA SER A 180 5.93 -32.06 16.50
C SER A 180 6.95 -33.13 16.13
N TYR A 181 7.27 -34.05 17.04
CA TYR A 181 8.12 -35.20 16.75
C TYR A 181 7.29 -36.48 16.72
N ASN A 182 7.23 -37.15 15.57
CA ASN A 182 6.63 -38.48 15.46
C ASN A 182 7.68 -39.54 15.83
N LYS A 183 7.50 -40.18 17.00
CA LYS A 183 8.39 -41.27 17.43
C LYS A 183 8.13 -42.49 16.55
N LYS A 184 9.15 -42.95 15.82
CA LYS A 184 9.10 -44.21 15.08
C LYS A 184 8.89 -45.37 16.07
N ILE A 185 7.79 -46.10 15.94
CA ILE A 185 7.55 -47.32 16.71
C ILE A 185 8.36 -48.42 16.02
N GLU A 186 9.44 -48.87 16.64
CA GLU A 186 10.10 -50.12 16.23
C GLU A 186 9.34 -51.29 16.85
N ASN A 187 8.67 -52.08 16.00
CA ASN A 187 8.09 -53.35 16.43
C ASN A 187 9.23 -54.32 16.73
N ILE A 188 9.58 -54.45 18.00
CA ILE A 188 10.43 -55.55 18.48
C ILE A 188 9.52 -56.77 18.58
N ASN A 189 9.53 -57.59 17.52
CA ASN A 189 8.96 -58.94 17.58
C ASN A 189 9.94 -59.81 18.37
N ASN A 190 9.52 -60.26 19.55
CA ASN A 190 10.17 -61.35 20.31
C ASN A 190 9.66 -62.70 19.82
#